data_AF-A0A8D5TM75-F1
#
_entry.id   AF-A0A8D5TM75-F1
#
_cell.length_a   1.000
_cell.length_b   1.000
_cell.length_c   1.000
_cell.angle_alpha   90.00
_cell.angle_beta   90.00
_cell.angle_gamma   90.00
#
_symmetry.space_group_name_H-M   'P 1'
#
loop_
_entity.id
_entity.type
_entity.pdbx_description
1 polymer ?
#
loop_
_entity_poly.entity_id
_entity_poly.type
_entity_poly.pdbx_seq_one_letter_code
_entity_poly.pdbx_strand_id
1 'polypeptide(L)'
;MSVSLLQPSFFMAKTKSYAQILIGSRLFLTAMAIHLSLRVAPPDLQQGGNSRILYVHVPVARMSIVTYIATAINSSLFLLTKHPFFLRSSGIGTEIGAFYTFLTLVTGGFRGRPMWGTFRVWDARFTSVLILFLIYLGALRFQKLPVEPAPISIRAGPIDIPIIKSPVNWWNTLHQPGSISLSGTSIHAPMPIPILSNFANFPFSTRILFVLETRLPIPSFPESPFTEEIEAREVIQTTNQNLVHSLLHPWRNGKSAQKGRRNGLIRRFDSY
;
A
#
# COMPACT_ATOMS: atom_id res chain seq x y z
N MET A 1 8.32 28.17 -22.01
CA MET A 1 7.67 26.85 -22.08
C MET A 1 6.95 26.66 -20.76
N SER A 2 5.62 26.77 -20.76
CA SER A 2 4.83 27.02 -19.55
C SER A 2 4.87 25.86 -18.56
N VAL A 3 5.13 26.19 -17.30
CA VAL A 3 5.20 25.29 -16.12
C VAL A 3 3.81 24.74 -15.73
N SER A 4 2.81 24.78 -16.63
CA SER A 4 1.43 24.36 -16.30
C SER A 4 1.30 22.86 -16.03
N LEU A 5 2.22 22.04 -16.57
CA LEU A 5 2.28 20.60 -16.31
C LEU A 5 2.63 20.26 -14.85
N LEU A 6 3.33 21.17 -14.14
CA LEU A 6 3.75 20.99 -12.76
C LEU A 6 2.79 21.62 -11.74
N GLN A 7 1.72 22.29 -12.20
CA GLN A 7 0.72 22.85 -11.29
C GLN A 7 0.02 21.71 -10.53
N PRO A 8 0.04 21.71 -9.17
CA PRO A 8 -0.53 20.64 -8.36
C PRO A 8 -2.00 20.37 -8.68
N SER A 9 -2.78 21.41 -8.97
CA SER A 9 -4.20 21.30 -9.34
C SER A 9 -4.41 20.59 -10.69
N PHE A 10 -3.63 20.94 -11.71
CA PHE A 10 -3.68 20.29 -13.03
C PHE A 10 -3.21 18.84 -12.95
N PHE A 11 -2.12 18.58 -12.21
CA PHE A 11 -1.61 17.24 -11.94
C PHE A 11 -2.64 16.39 -11.19
N MET A 12 -3.26 16.91 -10.14
CA MET A 12 -4.30 16.20 -9.37
C MET A 12 -5.57 15.95 -10.20
N ALA A 13 -5.98 16.88 -11.06
CA ALA A 13 -7.13 16.71 -11.94
C ALA A 13 -6.89 15.64 -13.02
N LYS A 14 -5.76 15.71 -13.73
CA LYS A 14 -5.36 14.71 -14.75
C LYS A 14 -5.20 13.33 -14.15
N THR A 15 -4.52 13.25 -13.01
CA THR A 15 -4.37 11.98 -12.32
C THR A 15 -5.74 11.46 -11.88
N LYS A 16 -6.69 12.29 -11.41
CA LYS A 16 -8.01 11.82 -10.92
C LYS A 16 -8.77 11.08 -12.03
N SER A 17 -8.81 11.66 -13.23
CA SER A 17 -9.39 11.01 -14.40
C SER A 17 -8.69 9.67 -14.71
N TYR A 18 -7.35 9.64 -14.65
CA TYR A 18 -6.58 8.41 -14.84
C TYR A 18 -6.91 7.34 -13.78
N ALA A 19 -7.01 7.72 -12.51
CA ALA A 19 -7.41 6.82 -11.42
C ALA A 19 -8.81 6.26 -11.62
N GLN A 20 -9.77 7.08 -12.06
CA GLN A 20 -11.14 6.65 -12.36
C GLN A 20 -11.19 5.66 -13.53
N ILE A 21 -10.40 5.88 -14.59
CA ILE A 21 -10.28 4.95 -15.72
C ILE A 21 -9.70 3.60 -15.23
N LEU A 22 -8.68 3.62 -14.38
CA LEU A 22 -8.11 2.41 -13.82
C LEU A 22 -9.12 1.67 -12.95
N ILE A 23 -9.83 2.37 -12.06
CA ILE A 23 -10.89 1.79 -11.21
C ILE A 23 -12.01 1.19 -12.05
N GLY A 24 -12.49 1.91 -13.06
CA GLY A 24 -13.52 1.44 -13.99
C GLY A 24 -13.06 0.20 -14.76
N SER A 25 -11.83 0.21 -15.27
CA SER A 25 -11.23 -0.92 -15.99
C SER A 25 -11.10 -2.15 -15.08
N ARG A 26 -10.69 -1.97 -13.83
CA ARG A 26 -10.64 -3.05 -12.83
C ARG A 26 -12.03 -3.63 -12.56
N LEU A 27 -13.02 -2.78 -12.32
CA LEU A 27 -14.39 -3.23 -12.05
C LEU A 27 -14.94 -4.02 -13.24
N PHE A 28 -14.73 -3.51 -14.45
CA PHE A 28 -15.13 -4.19 -15.69
C PHE A 28 -14.44 -5.56 -15.84
N LEU A 29 -13.11 -5.61 -15.71
CA LEU A 29 -12.37 -6.87 -15.81
C LEU A 29 -12.72 -7.86 -14.69
N THR A 30 -13.04 -7.38 -13.48
CA THR A 30 -13.50 -8.23 -12.38
C THR A 30 -14.88 -8.81 -12.68
N ALA A 31 -15.81 -7.99 -13.15
CA ALA A 31 -17.15 -8.43 -13.56
C ALA A 31 -17.08 -9.43 -14.72
N MET A 32 -16.25 -9.16 -15.72
CA MET A 32 -15.97 -10.06 -16.84
C MET A 32 -15.40 -11.40 -16.34
N ALA A 33 -14.42 -11.38 -15.44
CA ALA A 33 -13.81 -12.59 -14.93
C ALA A 33 -14.78 -13.43 -14.09
N ILE A 34 -15.65 -12.80 -13.29
CA ILE A 34 -16.74 -13.48 -12.58
C ILE A 34 -17.71 -14.12 -13.57
N HIS A 35 -18.12 -13.39 -14.61
CA HIS A 35 -19.02 -13.90 -15.64
C HIS A 35 -18.42 -15.11 -16.36
N LEU A 36 -17.18 -15.00 -16.82
CA LEU A 36 -16.44 -16.08 -17.49
C LEU A 36 -16.31 -17.31 -16.59
N SER A 37 -16.01 -17.11 -15.31
CA SER A 37 -15.79 -18.22 -14.36
C SER A 37 -17.09 -18.94 -13.96
N LEU A 38 -18.22 -18.24 -13.91
CA LEU A 38 -19.49 -18.81 -13.45
C LEU A 38 -20.39 -19.32 -14.58
N ARG A 39 -20.39 -18.64 -15.74
CA ARG A 39 -21.34 -18.91 -16.83
C ARG A 39 -20.69 -19.61 -18.02
N VAL A 40 -19.47 -19.23 -18.39
CA VAL A 40 -18.81 -19.69 -19.62
C VAL A 40 -17.92 -20.92 -19.36
N ALA A 41 -17.33 -20.99 -18.17
CA ALA A 41 -16.49 -22.11 -17.78
C ALA A 41 -17.23 -23.46 -17.86
N PRO A 42 -16.71 -24.42 -18.67
CA PRO A 42 -17.32 -25.73 -18.79
C PRO A 42 -17.23 -26.48 -17.45
N PRO A 43 -18.30 -27.18 -17.03
CA PRO A 43 -18.20 -28.08 -15.89
C PRO A 43 -17.25 -29.24 -16.24
N ASP A 44 -16.57 -29.76 -15.22
CA ASP A 44 -15.73 -30.93 -15.38
C ASP A 44 -16.57 -32.21 -15.28
N LEU A 45 -16.19 -33.28 -15.99
CA LEU A 45 -16.94 -34.54 -16.01
C LEU A 45 -17.01 -35.22 -14.63
N GLN A 46 -15.96 -35.12 -13.82
CA GLN A 46 -15.89 -35.75 -12.50
C GLN A 46 -16.26 -34.78 -11.38
N GLN A 47 -15.87 -33.51 -11.51
CA GLN A 47 -16.07 -32.49 -10.45
C GLN A 47 -17.36 -31.66 -10.63
N GLY A 48 -18.04 -31.79 -11.76
CA GLY A 48 -19.24 -31.02 -12.09
C GLY A 48 -19.01 -29.51 -12.00
N GLY A 49 -19.89 -28.80 -11.29
CA GLY A 49 -19.77 -27.35 -11.08
C GLY A 49 -18.64 -26.94 -10.12
N ASN A 50 -18.09 -27.86 -9.33
CA ASN A 50 -17.02 -27.54 -8.36
C ASN A 50 -15.68 -27.21 -9.06
N SER A 51 -15.50 -27.66 -10.29
CA SER A 51 -14.34 -27.25 -11.12
C SER A 51 -14.27 -25.74 -11.28
N ARG A 52 -15.40 -25.02 -11.17
CA ARG A 52 -15.42 -23.57 -11.32
C ARG A 52 -14.63 -22.80 -10.26
N ILE A 53 -14.43 -23.41 -9.08
CA ILE A 53 -13.63 -22.83 -7.99
C ILE A 53 -12.19 -22.61 -8.44
N LEU A 54 -11.65 -23.46 -9.34
CA LEU A 54 -10.30 -23.34 -9.88
C LEU A 54 -10.05 -22.03 -10.63
N TYR A 55 -11.05 -21.53 -11.36
CA TYR A 55 -10.90 -20.31 -12.16
C TYR A 55 -10.69 -19.07 -11.31
N VAL A 56 -11.06 -19.13 -10.03
CA VAL A 56 -10.79 -18.07 -9.04
C VAL A 56 -9.56 -18.43 -8.20
N HIS A 57 -9.49 -19.67 -7.71
CA HIS A 57 -8.41 -20.13 -6.83
C HIS A 57 -7.03 -20.03 -7.47
N VAL A 58 -6.86 -20.51 -8.72
CA VAL A 58 -5.54 -20.55 -9.38
C VAL A 58 -4.95 -19.15 -9.61
N PRO A 59 -5.71 -18.18 -10.15
CA PRO A 59 -5.22 -16.80 -10.25
C PRO A 59 -4.85 -16.21 -8.90
N VAL A 60 -5.72 -16.33 -7.90
CA VAL A 60 -5.49 -15.80 -6.55
C VAL A 60 -4.23 -16.42 -5.92
N ALA A 61 -4.03 -17.73 -6.08
CA ALA A 61 -2.86 -18.46 -5.58
C ALA A 61 -1.54 -18.05 -6.26
N ARG A 62 -1.54 -17.70 -7.55
CA ARG A 62 -0.32 -17.14 -8.16
C ARG A 62 -0.13 -15.68 -7.79
N MET A 63 -1.20 -14.91 -7.61
CA MET A 63 -1.09 -13.51 -7.22
C MET A 63 -0.50 -13.32 -5.84
N SER A 64 -0.81 -14.19 -4.88
CA SER A 64 -0.12 -14.17 -3.58
C SER A 64 1.40 -14.28 -3.75
N ILE A 65 1.87 -15.24 -4.54
CA ILE A 65 3.31 -15.46 -4.81
C ILE A 65 3.94 -14.30 -5.59
N VAL A 66 3.29 -13.83 -6.66
CA VAL A 66 3.81 -12.71 -7.49
C VAL A 66 3.90 -11.43 -6.67
N THR A 67 2.87 -11.11 -5.89
CA THR A 67 2.89 -9.95 -4.99
C THR A 67 4.01 -10.09 -3.97
N TYR A 68 4.23 -11.30 -3.46
CA TYR A 68 5.26 -11.56 -2.47
C TYR A 68 6.66 -11.27 -3.03
N ILE A 69 6.96 -11.80 -4.22
CA ILE A 69 8.23 -11.54 -4.92
C ILE A 69 8.41 -10.04 -5.17
N ALA A 70 7.38 -9.37 -5.70
CA ALA A 70 7.44 -7.94 -5.98
C ALA A 70 7.68 -7.12 -4.70
N THR A 71 7.03 -7.49 -3.60
CA THR A 71 7.18 -6.85 -2.28
C THR A 71 8.57 -7.06 -1.71
N ALA A 72 9.13 -8.27 -1.86
CA ALA A 72 10.49 -8.59 -1.44
C ALA A 72 11.56 -7.84 -2.25
N ILE A 73 11.37 -7.71 -3.57
CA ILE A 73 12.25 -6.90 -4.43
C ILE A 73 12.18 -5.42 -4.02
N ASN A 74 10.98 -4.85 -3.88
CA ASN A 74 10.81 -3.46 -3.45
C ASN A 74 11.43 -3.22 -2.06
N SER A 75 11.23 -4.13 -1.11
CA SER A 75 11.86 -4.03 0.21
C SER A 75 13.39 -4.09 0.14
N SER A 76 13.95 -4.86 -0.80
CA SER A 76 15.41 -4.96 -0.99
C SER A 76 15.97 -3.71 -1.67
N LEU A 77 15.29 -3.20 -2.70
CA LEU A 77 15.63 -1.94 -3.37
C LEU A 77 15.57 -0.75 -2.41
N PHE A 78 14.61 -0.72 -1.48
CA PHE A 78 14.57 0.31 -0.44
C PHE A 78 15.84 0.32 0.41
N LEU A 79 16.45 -0.82 0.72
CA LEU A 79 17.68 -0.84 1.53
C LEU A 79 18.90 -0.32 0.75
N LEU A 80 18.96 -0.62 -0.55
CA LEU A 80 20.05 -0.19 -1.42
C LEU A 80 19.95 1.29 -1.77
N THR A 81 18.74 1.78 -2.03
CA THR A 81 18.50 3.14 -2.54
C THR A 81 18.04 4.12 -1.46
N LYS A 82 17.54 3.61 -0.33
CA LYS A 82 16.85 4.37 0.74
C LYS A 82 15.74 5.30 0.23
N HIS A 83 15.21 5.03 -0.97
CA HIS A 83 14.24 5.89 -1.61
C HIS A 83 12.80 5.59 -1.11
N PRO A 84 12.04 6.58 -0.60
CA PRO A 84 10.78 6.37 0.11
C PRO A 84 9.67 5.72 -0.73
N PHE A 85 9.75 5.85 -2.07
CA PHE A 85 8.87 5.15 -3.00
C PHE A 85 8.86 3.63 -2.79
N PHE A 86 10.04 3.02 -2.62
CA PHE A 86 10.15 1.56 -2.50
C PHE A 86 9.60 1.06 -1.16
N LEU A 87 9.76 1.85 -0.09
CA LEU A 87 9.17 1.57 1.21
C LEU A 87 7.64 1.59 1.14
N ARG A 88 7.07 2.65 0.58
CA ARG A 88 5.61 2.78 0.42
C ARG A 88 5.04 1.68 -0.49
N SER A 89 5.70 1.41 -1.62
CA SER A 89 5.31 0.34 -2.55
C SER A 89 5.33 -1.04 -1.88
N SER A 90 6.34 -1.32 -1.05
CA SER A 90 6.44 -2.55 -0.28
C SER A 90 5.33 -2.66 0.80
N GLY A 91 5.00 -1.57 1.47
CA GLY A 91 3.88 -1.52 2.42
C GLY A 91 2.55 -1.95 1.78
N ILE A 92 2.19 -1.29 0.68
CA ILE A 92 0.97 -1.61 -0.10
C ILE A 92 1.00 -3.06 -0.61
N GLY A 93 2.15 -3.50 -1.15
CA GLY A 93 2.32 -4.87 -1.64
C GLY A 93 2.11 -5.93 -0.53
N THR A 94 2.51 -5.61 0.70
CA THR A 94 2.31 -6.49 1.85
C THR A 94 0.82 -6.69 2.16
N GLU A 95 0.03 -5.62 2.19
CA GLU A 95 -1.42 -5.69 2.45
C GLU A 95 -2.16 -6.47 1.37
N ILE A 96 -1.88 -6.15 0.11
CA ILE A 96 -2.46 -6.82 -1.06
C ILE A 96 -2.12 -8.31 -1.05
N GLY A 97 -0.84 -8.62 -0.78
CA GLY A 97 -0.35 -9.99 -0.73
C GLY A 97 -0.98 -10.80 0.39
N ALA A 98 -1.15 -10.21 1.58
CA ALA A 98 -1.87 -10.84 2.69
C ALA A 98 -3.30 -11.20 2.30
N PHE A 99 -4.01 -10.28 1.64
CA PHE A 99 -5.37 -10.49 1.16
C PHE A 99 -5.47 -11.63 0.14
N TYR A 100 -4.58 -11.67 -0.87
CA TYR A 100 -4.57 -12.77 -1.83
C TYR A 100 -4.20 -14.11 -1.20
N THR A 101 -3.28 -14.12 -0.22
CA THR A 101 -2.90 -15.35 0.47
C THR A 101 -4.05 -15.87 1.33
N PHE A 102 -4.77 -14.99 2.04
CA PHE A 102 -5.99 -15.35 2.75
C PHE A 102 -7.05 -15.94 1.82
N LEU A 103 -7.34 -15.28 0.70
CA LEU A 103 -8.28 -15.80 -0.29
C LEU A 103 -7.83 -17.15 -0.87
N THR A 104 -6.52 -17.36 -1.05
CA THR A 104 -5.95 -18.65 -1.49
C THR A 104 -6.27 -19.76 -0.48
N LEU A 105 -6.09 -19.51 0.81
CA LEU A 105 -6.37 -20.47 1.88
C LEU A 105 -7.87 -20.81 1.94
N VAL A 106 -8.73 -19.80 1.85
CA VAL A 106 -10.19 -19.97 1.90
C VAL A 106 -10.70 -20.74 0.68
N THR A 107 -10.36 -20.28 -0.52
CA THR A 107 -10.80 -20.92 -1.78
C THR A 107 -10.20 -22.30 -1.98
N GLY A 108 -8.96 -22.51 -1.55
CA GLY A 108 -8.31 -23.82 -1.55
C GLY A 108 -9.02 -24.79 -0.62
N GLY A 109 -9.41 -24.33 0.57
CA GLY A 109 -10.15 -25.18 1.51
C GLY A 109 -11.55 -25.55 1.03
N PHE A 110 -12.27 -24.62 0.41
CA PHE A 110 -13.57 -24.92 -0.22
C PHE A 110 -13.47 -25.95 -1.34
N ARG A 111 -12.36 -25.95 -2.10
CA ARG A 111 -12.10 -26.98 -3.10
C ARG A 111 -11.76 -28.35 -2.48
N GLY A 112 -11.10 -28.35 -1.32
CA GLY A 112 -10.74 -29.59 -0.62
C GLY A 112 -11.94 -30.46 -0.25
N ARG A 113 -13.04 -29.85 0.21
CA ARG A 113 -14.23 -30.59 0.68
C ARG A 113 -14.82 -31.55 -0.37
N PRO A 114 -15.14 -31.11 -1.61
CA PRO A 114 -15.68 -32.04 -2.62
C PRO A 114 -14.63 -33.01 -3.17
N MET A 115 -13.33 -32.67 -3.12
CA MET A 115 -12.27 -33.49 -3.71
C MET A 115 -11.76 -34.59 -2.78
N TRP A 116 -11.63 -34.28 -1.49
CA TRP A 116 -10.93 -35.11 -0.51
C TRP A 116 -11.75 -35.33 0.77
N GLY A 117 -13.03 -34.92 0.78
CA GLY A 117 -13.92 -35.06 1.94
C GLY A 117 -13.62 -34.13 3.12
N THR A 118 -12.55 -33.33 3.05
CA THR A 118 -12.11 -32.45 4.14
C THR A 118 -11.73 -31.07 3.60
N PHE A 119 -11.98 -30.01 4.38
CA PHE A 119 -11.61 -28.64 3.97
C PHE A 119 -10.10 -28.41 3.98
N ARG A 120 -9.33 -29.22 4.69
CA ARG A 120 -7.92 -28.94 4.91
C ARG A 120 -7.18 -30.25 5.09
N VAL A 121 -6.25 -30.50 4.17
CA VAL A 121 -5.24 -31.54 4.34
C VAL A 121 -3.92 -30.80 4.59
N TRP A 122 -3.25 -31.13 5.68
CA TRP A 122 -2.01 -30.47 6.10
C TRP A 122 -0.81 -31.00 5.33
N ASP A 123 -0.84 -30.90 4.01
CA ASP A 123 0.29 -31.25 3.16
C ASP A 123 1.32 -30.11 3.08
N ALA A 124 2.49 -30.40 2.50
CA ALA A 124 3.60 -29.46 2.38
C ALA A 124 3.24 -28.17 1.62
N ARG A 125 2.33 -28.26 0.65
CA ARG A 125 1.84 -27.08 -0.08
C ARG A 125 0.94 -26.23 0.80
N PHE A 126 -0.03 -26.85 1.45
CA PHE A 126 -1.00 -26.11 2.25
C PHE A 126 -0.31 -25.42 3.43
N THR A 127 0.61 -26.13 4.10
CA THR A 127 1.41 -25.60 5.22
C THR A 127 2.30 -24.44 4.80
N SER A 128 3.00 -24.53 3.67
CA SER A 128 3.82 -23.42 3.15
C SER A 128 2.98 -22.19 2.79
N VAL A 129 1.81 -22.34 2.15
CA VAL A 129 0.91 -21.19 1.90
C VAL A 129 0.41 -20.56 3.21
N LEU A 130 0.22 -21.34 4.27
CA LEU A 130 -0.09 -20.80 5.60
C LEU A 130 1.11 -20.05 6.20
N ILE A 131 2.32 -20.58 6.06
CA ILE A 131 3.55 -19.91 6.50
C ILE A 131 3.71 -18.58 5.76
N LEU A 132 3.51 -18.56 4.43
CA LEU A 132 3.48 -17.33 3.65
C LEU A 132 2.47 -16.31 4.19
N PHE A 133 1.27 -16.76 4.57
CA PHE A 133 0.27 -15.89 5.19
C PHE A 133 0.75 -15.30 6.52
N LEU A 134 1.39 -16.11 7.36
CA LEU A 134 1.97 -15.65 8.63
C LEU A 134 3.13 -14.67 8.40
N ILE A 135 3.95 -14.87 7.37
CA ILE A 135 5.02 -13.92 6.98
C ILE A 135 4.39 -12.56 6.61
N TYR A 136 3.31 -12.56 5.83
CA TYR A 136 2.58 -11.33 5.51
C TYR A 136 2.01 -10.64 6.76
N LEU A 137 1.36 -11.38 7.66
CA LEU A 137 0.83 -10.81 8.91
C LEU A 137 1.93 -10.26 9.81
N GLY A 138 3.05 -10.99 9.94
CA GLY A 138 4.23 -10.53 10.65
C GLY A 138 4.74 -9.22 10.06
N ALA A 139 4.89 -9.16 8.74
CA ALA A 139 5.33 -7.96 8.04
C ALA A 139 4.41 -6.75 8.26
N LEU A 140 3.08 -6.93 8.19
CA LEU A 140 2.11 -5.86 8.51
C LEU A 140 2.22 -5.39 9.95
N ARG A 141 2.50 -6.30 10.89
CA ARG A 141 2.71 -5.93 12.30
C ARG A 141 4.01 -5.16 12.48
N PHE A 142 5.09 -5.60 11.85
CA PHE A 142 6.40 -4.94 11.95
C PHE A 142 6.43 -3.55 11.32
N GLN A 143 5.64 -3.29 10.29
CA GLN A 143 5.49 -1.93 9.72
C GLN A 143 4.96 -0.90 10.74
N LYS A 144 4.25 -1.35 11.78
CA LYS A 144 3.72 -0.47 12.84
C LYS A 144 4.70 -0.23 13.99
N LEU A 145 5.84 -0.93 13.99
CA LEU A 145 6.87 -0.77 15.01
C LEU A 145 7.94 0.21 14.50
N PRO A 146 8.50 1.06 15.37
CA PRO A 146 9.56 2.02 15.00
C PRO A 146 10.92 1.33 14.72
N VAL A 147 10.96 0.01 14.74
CA VAL A 147 12.16 -0.81 14.56
C VAL A 147 12.25 -1.23 13.09
N GLU A 148 13.45 -1.48 12.57
CA GLU A 148 13.71 -1.95 11.19
C GLU A 148 13.54 -3.48 10.91
N PRO A 149 12.76 -4.36 11.63
CA PRO A 149 12.71 -5.78 11.27
C PRO A 149 11.70 -6.12 10.17
N ALA A 150 10.80 -5.20 9.78
CA ALA A 150 9.83 -5.44 8.69
C ALA A 150 10.48 -5.85 7.34
N PRO A 151 11.59 -5.22 6.91
CA PRO A 151 12.34 -5.63 5.72
C PRO A 151 13.02 -7.01 5.85
N ILE A 152 13.24 -7.54 7.06
CA ILE A 152 13.96 -8.82 7.27
C ILE A 152 13.00 -10.00 7.09
N SER A 153 11.81 -9.93 7.70
CA SER A 153 10.81 -11.00 7.62
C SER A 153 10.28 -11.20 6.19
N ILE A 154 10.07 -10.11 5.44
CA ILE A 154 9.72 -10.16 4.01
C ILE A 154 10.88 -10.69 3.15
N ARG A 155 12.15 -10.45 3.51
CA ARG A 155 13.31 -10.92 2.73
C ARG A 155 13.63 -12.39 2.91
N ALA A 156 13.28 -12.99 4.05
CA ALA A 156 13.60 -14.38 4.33
C ALA A 156 12.67 -15.36 3.59
N GLY A 157 11.39 -15.01 3.40
CA GLY A 157 10.41 -15.93 2.85
C GLY A 157 10.44 -16.20 1.33
N PRO A 158 11.28 -15.59 0.44
CA PRO A 158 11.45 -16.13 -0.90
C PRO A 158 11.96 -17.58 -0.90
N ILE A 159 12.56 -18.02 0.21
CA ILE A 159 12.91 -19.43 0.45
C ILE A 159 11.68 -20.36 0.55
N ASP A 160 10.50 -19.82 0.87
CA ASP A 160 9.23 -20.54 0.97
C ASP A 160 8.61 -20.80 -0.42
N ILE A 161 8.98 -20.01 -1.44
CA ILE A 161 8.42 -20.12 -2.80
C ILE A 161 8.71 -21.49 -3.47
N PRO A 162 9.95 -22.02 -3.44
CA PRO A 162 10.22 -23.37 -3.92
C PRO A 162 9.37 -24.45 -3.23
N ILE A 163 9.13 -24.29 -1.92
CA ILE A 163 8.35 -25.24 -1.11
C ILE A 163 6.87 -25.20 -1.50
N ILE A 164 6.32 -24.02 -1.84
CA ILE A 164 4.94 -23.88 -2.34
C ILE A 164 4.77 -24.51 -3.74
N LYS A 165 5.74 -24.30 -4.64
CA LYS A 165 5.60 -24.65 -6.07
C LYS A 165 5.95 -26.10 -6.37
N SER A 166 7.01 -26.63 -5.77
CA SER A 166 7.56 -27.95 -6.06
C SER A 166 7.16 -29.10 -5.11
N PRO A 167 6.19 -28.99 -4.18
CA PRO A 167 5.97 -30.03 -3.18
C PRO A 167 5.43 -31.32 -3.81
N VAL A 168 4.74 -31.23 -4.95
CA VAL A 168 4.30 -32.40 -5.74
C VAL A 168 5.48 -33.25 -6.19
N ASN A 169 6.59 -32.60 -6.59
CA ASN A 169 7.78 -33.28 -7.09
C ASN A 169 8.67 -33.80 -5.96
N TRP A 170 8.61 -33.18 -4.78
CA TRP A 170 9.51 -33.49 -3.66
C TRP A 170 8.89 -34.44 -2.63
N TRP A 171 7.56 -34.39 -2.45
CA TRP A 171 6.85 -35.13 -1.39
C TRP A 171 5.64 -35.93 -1.86
N ASN A 172 5.44 -36.11 -3.18
CA ASN A 172 4.30 -36.88 -3.73
C ASN A 172 2.95 -36.47 -3.10
N THR A 173 2.70 -35.18 -3.01
CA THR A 173 1.47 -34.64 -2.40
C THR A 173 0.22 -34.99 -3.23
N LEU A 174 -0.96 -34.96 -2.60
CA LEU A 174 -2.27 -35.15 -3.25
C LEU A 174 -2.59 -34.12 -4.34
N HIS A 175 -1.80 -33.04 -4.46
CA HIS A 175 -1.98 -32.01 -5.47
C HIS A 175 -1.54 -32.48 -6.85
N GLN A 176 -2.42 -32.30 -7.84
CA GLN A 176 -2.08 -32.53 -9.23
C GLN A 176 -0.98 -31.57 -9.71
N PRO A 177 -0.08 -32.01 -10.63
CA PRO A 177 0.85 -31.13 -11.32
C PRO A 177 0.14 -29.99 -12.06
N GLY A 178 0.79 -28.84 -12.20
CA GLY A 178 0.19 -27.68 -12.85
C GLY A 178 -0.07 -27.91 -14.34
N SER A 179 -1.31 -27.72 -14.80
CA SER A 179 -1.70 -27.93 -16.20
C SER A 179 -1.37 -26.77 -17.16
N ILE A 180 -0.86 -25.66 -16.60
CA ILE A 180 -0.40 -24.49 -17.33
C ILE A 180 1.05 -24.25 -16.90
N SER A 181 1.99 -24.48 -17.80
CA SER A 181 3.42 -24.23 -17.60
C SER A 181 3.96 -23.30 -18.68
N LEU A 182 5.20 -22.83 -18.53
CA LEU A 182 5.87 -22.06 -19.59
C LEU A 182 6.06 -22.88 -20.88
N SER A 183 6.05 -24.20 -20.79
CA SER A 183 6.31 -25.13 -21.88
C SER A 183 5.05 -25.60 -22.62
N GLY A 184 3.86 -25.17 -22.18
CA GLY A 184 2.59 -25.50 -22.83
C GLY A 184 1.40 -25.62 -21.88
N THR A 185 0.21 -25.73 -22.47
CA THR A 185 -1.06 -25.96 -21.76
C THR A 185 -1.57 -27.37 -22.04
N SER A 186 -1.78 -28.18 -21.00
CA SER A 186 -2.38 -29.52 -21.11
C SER A 186 -3.90 -29.51 -20.96
N ILE A 187 -4.51 -28.31 -20.99
CA ILE A 187 -5.95 -28.08 -20.85
C ILE A 187 -6.57 -27.54 -22.13
N HIS A 188 -7.83 -27.92 -22.40
CA HIS A 188 -8.58 -27.46 -23.56
C HIS A 188 -8.65 -25.92 -23.63
N ALA A 189 -8.49 -25.36 -24.84
CA ALA A 189 -8.36 -23.93 -25.14
C ALA A 189 -9.37 -22.97 -24.48
N PRO A 190 -10.65 -23.32 -24.20
CA PRO A 190 -11.55 -22.41 -23.47
C PRO A 190 -11.27 -22.32 -21.96
N MET A 191 -10.59 -23.29 -21.34
CA MET A 191 -10.33 -23.30 -19.89
C MET A 191 -9.27 -22.27 -19.42
N PRO A 192 -8.21 -21.94 -20.18
CA PRO A 192 -7.29 -20.87 -19.81
C PRO A 192 -7.91 -19.47 -19.79
N ILE A 193 -8.96 -19.21 -20.57
CA ILE A 193 -9.50 -17.85 -20.79
C ILE A 193 -9.95 -17.16 -19.48
N PRO A 194 -10.77 -17.80 -18.61
CA PRO A 194 -11.16 -17.19 -17.33
C PRO A 194 -9.96 -17.01 -16.38
N ILE A 195 -8.99 -17.93 -16.42
CA ILE A 195 -7.77 -17.86 -15.62
C ILE A 195 -6.97 -16.62 -16.02
N LEU A 196 -6.65 -16.49 -17.32
CA LEU A 196 -5.88 -15.37 -17.88
C LEU A 196 -6.58 -14.02 -17.66
N SER A 197 -7.91 -13.97 -17.76
CA SER A 197 -8.70 -12.77 -17.46
C SER A 197 -8.55 -12.33 -16.00
N ASN A 198 -8.61 -13.27 -15.05
CA ASN A 198 -8.32 -13.00 -13.64
C ASN A 198 -6.86 -12.60 -13.40
N PHE A 199 -5.90 -13.15 -14.17
CA PHE A 199 -4.50 -12.68 -14.12
C PHE A 199 -4.36 -11.23 -14.55
N ALA A 200 -5.05 -10.82 -15.61
CA ALA A 200 -4.96 -9.48 -16.16
C ALA A 200 -5.46 -8.39 -15.20
N ASN A 201 -6.31 -8.72 -14.22
CA ASN A 201 -6.83 -7.78 -13.20
C ASN A 201 -5.76 -7.24 -12.23
N PHE A 202 -4.66 -7.96 -12.06
CA PHE A 202 -3.66 -7.69 -11.03
C PHE A 202 -2.80 -6.44 -11.23
N PRO A 203 -2.21 -6.17 -12.43
CA PRO A 203 -1.46 -4.93 -12.65
C PRO A 203 -2.32 -3.67 -12.46
N PHE A 204 -3.64 -3.76 -12.66
CA PHE A 204 -4.55 -2.64 -12.40
C PHE A 204 -4.77 -2.44 -10.90
N SER A 205 -4.95 -3.52 -10.13
CA SER A 205 -5.19 -3.43 -8.68
C SER A 205 -4.00 -2.84 -7.92
N THR A 206 -2.76 -3.23 -8.28
CA THR A 206 -1.55 -2.66 -7.69
C THR A 206 -1.31 -1.21 -8.10
N ARG A 207 -1.56 -0.85 -9.36
CA ARG A 207 -1.45 0.54 -9.85
C ARG A 207 -2.50 1.48 -9.23
N ILE A 208 -3.72 1.02 -9.02
CA ILE A 208 -4.79 1.82 -8.39
C ILE A 208 -4.43 2.16 -6.94
N LEU A 209 -4.05 1.17 -6.15
CA LEU A 209 -3.66 1.38 -4.75
C LEU A 209 -2.41 2.26 -4.65
N PHE A 210 -1.45 2.08 -5.56
CA PHE A 210 -0.29 2.97 -5.66
C PHE A 210 -0.69 4.43 -5.97
N VAL A 211 -1.64 4.66 -6.89
CA VAL A 211 -2.14 6.01 -7.24
C VAL A 211 -2.99 6.63 -6.12
N LEU A 212 -3.71 5.82 -5.34
CA LEU A 212 -4.49 6.31 -4.19
C LEU A 212 -3.56 6.68 -3.03
N GLU A 213 -2.60 5.82 -2.70
CA GLU A 213 -1.64 6.03 -1.60
C GLU A 213 -0.66 7.17 -1.88
N THR A 214 -0.33 7.44 -3.15
CA THR A 214 0.48 8.62 -3.53
C THR A 214 -0.29 9.94 -3.47
N ARG A 215 -1.62 9.92 -3.32
CA ARG A 215 -2.44 11.13 -3.16
C ARG A 215 -2.76 11.51 -1.74
N LEU A 216 -2.83 10.53 -0.84
CA LEU A 216 -2.99 10.77 0.59
C LEU A 216 -1.95 11.73 1.21
N PRO A 217 -0.70 11.87 0.72
CA PRO A 217 0.31 12.77 1.29
C PRO A 217 0.30 14.19 0.70
N ILE A 218 -0.42 14.44 -0.40
CA ILE A 218 -0.38 15.77 -1.05
C ILE A 218 -1.03 16.87 -0.18
N PRO A 219 -2.02 16.61 0.70
CA PRO A 219 -2.48 17.60 1.67
C PRO A 219 -1.54 17.78 2.87
N SER A 220 -0.54 16.91 3.06
CA SER A 220 0.26 16.83 4.28
C SER A 220 1.74 17.07 4.06
N PHE A 221 2.16 17.66 2.93
CA PHE A 221 3.46 18.31 2.93
C PHE A 221 3.36 19.41 4.01
N PRO A 222 4.07 19.31 5.15
CA PRO A 222 4.38 20.52 5.87
C PRO A 222 5.06 21.41 4.84
N GLU A 223 4.74 22.70 4.83
CA GLU A 223 5.51 23.64 4.03
C GLU A 223 6.98 23.30 4.21
N SER A 224 7.69 23.14 3.09
CA SER A 224 9.02 22.53 3.06
C SER A 224 9.91 23.04 4.20
N PRO A 225 10.88 22.26 4.71
CA PRO A 225 11.86 22.76 5.69
C PRO A 225 12.49 24.10 5.29
N PHE A 226 12.51 24.37 3.98
CA PHE A 226 12.95 25.61 3.36
C PHE A 226 12.05 26.82 3.70
N THR A 227 10.73 26.64 3.82
CA THR A 227 9.79 27.71 4.17
C THR A 227 9.91 28.08 5.65
N GLU A 228 10.01 27.09 6.55
CA GLU A 228 10.33 27.32 7.97
C GLU A 228 11.70 27.99 8.14
N GLU A 229 12.72 27.59 7.35
CA GLU A 229 14.04 28.21 7.42
C GLU A 229 14.04 29.65 6.87
N ILE A 230 13.24 29.95 5.84
CA ILE A 230 13.06 31.31 5.33
C ILE A 230 12.30 32.18 6.33
N GLU A 231 11.17 31.70 6.89
CA GLU A 231 10.42 32.43 7.91
C GLU A 231 11.27 32.67 9.16
N ALA A 232 12.02 31.67 9.62
CA ALA A 232 12.93 31.81 10.74
C ALA A 232 14.03 32.85 10.46
N ARG A 233 14.58 32.88 9.24
CA ARG A 233 15.57 33.89 8.83
C ARG A 233 14.96 35.29 8.76
N GLU A 234 13.74 35.43 8.28
CA GLU A 234 13.03 36.71 8.15
C GLU A 234 12.63 37.27 9.53
N VAL A 235 12.20 36.41 10.46
CA VAL A 235 11.95 36.75 11.88
C VAL A 235 13.23 37.20 12.59
N ILE A 236 14.36 36.54 12.34
CA ILE A 236 15.66 36.95 12.91
C ILE A 236 16.10 38.31 12.35
N GLN A 237 15.88 38.55 11.06
CA GLN A 237 16.26 39.80 10.41
C GLN A 237 15.44 41.00 10.91
N THR A 238 14.13 40.82 11.04
CA THR A 238 13.21 41.84 11.59
C THR A 238 13.48 42.09 13.07
N THR A 239 13.76 41.06 13.86
CA THR A 239 14.13 41.19 15.28
C THR A 239 15.43 41.98 15.45
N ASN A 240 16.45 41.69 14.64
CA ASN A 240 17.72 42.44 14.65
C ASN A 240 17.54 43.89 14.19
N GLN A 241 16.74 44.16 13.15
CA GLN A 241 16.45 45.54 12.73
C GLN A 241 15.72 46.33 13.82
N ASN A 242 14.76 45.72 14.51
CA ASN A 242 14.02 46.35 15.60
C ASN A 242 14.92 46.62 16.82
N LEU A 243 15.82 45.70 17.16
CA LEU A 243 16.83 45.88 18.21
C LEU A 243 17.78 47.04 17.88
N VAL A 244 18.34 47.05 16.66
CA VAL A 244 19.21 48.13 16.19
C VAL A 244 18.49 49.48 16.19
N HIS A 245 17.25 49.53 15.71
CA HIS A 245 16.43 50.75 15.73
C HIS A 245 16.10 51.21 17.16
N SER A 246 15.86 50.29 18.10
CA SER A 246 15.61 50.60 19.52
C SER A 246 16.86 51.14 20.24
N LEU A 247 18.04 50.65 19.89
CA LEU A 247 19.33 51.08 20.44
C LEU A 247 19.79 52.43 19.87
N LEU A 248 19.47 52.71 18.60
CA LEU A 248 19.79 53.99 17.95
C LEU A 248 18.80 55.11 18.31
N HIS A 249 17.57 54.78 18.71
CA HIS A 249 16.54 55.75 19.09
C HIS A 249 15.88 55.49 20.46
N PRO A 250 16.66 55.46 21.57
CA PRO A 250 16.15 55.09 22.90
C PRO A 250 15.10 56.09 23.44
N TRP A 251 15.07 57.31 22.93
CA TRP A 251 14.21 58.39 23.43
C TRP A 251 12.78 58.41 22.85
N ARG A 252 12.46 57.56 21.86
CA ARG A 252 11.16 57.59 21.17
C ARG A 252 10.06 56.80 21.90
N ASN A 253 10.43 55.82 22.73
CA ASN A 253 9.47 54.92 23.40
C ASN A 253 9.05 55.35 24.82
N GLY A 254 9.58 56.47 25.34
CA GLY A 254 9.38 56.88 26.74
C GLY A 254 8.23 57.87 27.04
N LYS A 255 7.46 58.33 26.04
CA LYS A 255 6.54 59.48 26.22
C LYS A 255 5.06 59.13 26.48
N SER A 256 4.70 57.89 26.81
CA SER A 256 3.31 57.54 27.21
C SER A 256 3.10 57.27 28.71
N ALA A 257 4.15 57.14 29.52
CA ALA A 257 4.02 56.72 30.93
C ALA A 257 4.06 57.86 31.97
N GLN A 258 4.20 59.15 31.58
CA GLN A 258 4.36 60.27 32.51
C GLN A 258 3.28 61.37 32.44
N LYS A 259 2.04 61.05 32.03
CA LYS A 259 0.91 62.00 32.05
C LYS A 259 -0.22 61.64 33.03
N GLY A 260 0.05 60.83 34.05
CA GLY A 260 -0.97 60.35 35.00
C GLY A 260 -0.69 60.55 36.50
N ARG A 261 0.43 61.18 36.90
CA ARG A 261 0.83 61.29 38.32
C ARG A 261 1.31 62.69 38.71
N ARG A 262 0.51 63.72 38.44
CA ARG A 262 0.61 65.02 39.13
C ARG A 262 -0.79 65.65 39.14
N ASN A 263 -1.59 65.33 40.15
CA ASN A 263 -2.70 66.13 40.67
C ASN A 263 -3.44 65.31 41.74
N GLY A 264 -2.98 65.36 42.98
CA GLY A 264 -3.72 64.70 44.06
C GLY A 264 -2.95 64.55 45.35
N LEU A 265 -2.43 65.65 45.92
CA LEU A 265 -2.07 65.72 47.33
C LEU A 265 -1.75 67.18 47.68
N ILE A 266 -2.68 67.85 48.37
CA ILE A 266 -2.52 68.88 49.42
C ILE A 266 -3.87 69.60 49.66
N ARG A 267 -4.19 69.83 50.95
CA ARG A 267 -5.41 70.38 51.62
C ARG A 267 -6.35 69.28 52.12
N ARG A 268 -6.22 68.72 53.35
CA ARG A 268 -6.33 69.23 54.74
C ARG A 268 -7.66 69.90 55.12
N PHE A 269 -8.36 69.18 56.02
CA PHE A 269 -9.12 69.58 57.22
C PHE A 269 -10.50 70.24 57.12
N ASP A 270 -11.26 69.97 58.21
CA ASP A 270 -12.61 70.37 58.63
C ASP A 270 -13.73 69.41 58.12
N SER A 271 -14.60 68.78 58.91
CA SER A 271 -15.14 69.08 60.26
C SER A 271 -16.06 67.92 60.75
N TYR A 272 -16.26 67.86 62.08
CA TYR A 272 -17.19 67.07 62.92
C TYR A 272 -16.85 65.60 63.24
#